data_AF-A0A023DYI4-F1
#
_entry.id   AF-A0A023DYI4-F1
#
_cell.length_a   1.000
_cell.length_b   1.000
_cell.length_c   1.000
_cell.angle_alpha   90.00
_cell.angle_beta   90.00
_cell.angle_gamma   90.00
#
_symmetry.space_group_name_H-M   'P 1'
#
loop_
_entity.id
_entity.type
_entity.pdbx_description
1 polymer ?
#
loop_
_entity_poly.entity_id
_entity_poly.type
_entity_poly.pdbx_seq_one_letter_code
_entity_poly.pdbx_strand_id
1 'polypeptide(L)' 'MIAGGTMRAIFDVMGVQDVVSKILRSANPHNVVRATFEAFKNMETPRIVSRKRDKKLSEIFGKVPSGEEA' A
#
# COMPACT_ATOMS: atom_id res chain seq x y z
N MET A 1 -1.57 -4.66 -12.64
CA MET A 1 -2.12 -3.41 -12.07
C MET A 1 -3.47 -3.02 -12.68
N ILE A 2 -4.46 -2.78 -11.83
CA ILE A 2 -5.76 -2.18 -12.18
C ILE A 2 -5.83 -0.83 -11.46
N ALA A 3 -5.51 0.27 -12.16
CA ALA A 3 -5.48 1.62 -11.59
C ALA A 3 -5.90 2.67 -12.62
N GLY A 4 -6.39 3.82 -12.17
CA GLY A 4 -6.65 4.98 -13.04
C GLY A 4 -5.35 5.57 -13.63
N GLY A 5 -5.43 6.24 -14.78
CA GLY A 5 -4.24 6.68 -15.55
C GLY A 5 -3.20 7.46 -14.72
N THR A 6 -3.64 8.42 -13.91
CA THR A 6 -2.73 9.19 -13.03
C THR A 6 -2.05 8.31 -11.97
N MET A 7 -2.79 7.39 -11.34
CA MET A 7 -2.23 6.46 -10.35
C MET A 7 -1.28 5.46 -11.00
N ARG A 8 -1.62 4.98 -12.20
CA ARG A 8 -0.82 4.03 -12.96
C ARG A 8 0.58 4.56 -13.25
N ALA A 9 0.68 5.80 -13.73
CA ALA A 9 1.98 6.45 -13.97
C ALA A 9 2.85 6.50 -12.69
N ILE A 10 2.25 6.77 -11.53
CA ILE A 10 2.97 6.78 -10.24
C ILE A 10 3.46 5.37 -9.90
N PHE A 11 2.58 4.38 -9.98
CA PHE A 11 2.91 3.00 -9.62
C PHE A 11 3.93 2.36 -10.57
N ASP A 12 3.89 2.67 -11.87
CA ASP A 12 4.86 2.20 -12.86
C ASP A 12 6.27 2.70 -12.53
N VAL A 13 6.41 3.98 -12.14
CA VAL A 13 7.71 4.56 -11.72
C VAL A 13 8.19 3.97 -10.39
N MET A 14 7.27 3.63 -9.48
CA MET A 14 7.60 2.98 -8.21
C MET A 14 7.93 1.49 -8.34
N GLY A 15 7.70 0.88 -9.52
CA GLY A 15 7.91 -0.55 -9.74
C GLY A 15 6.84 -1.45 -9.12
N VAL A 16 5.66 -0.90 -8.79
CA VAL A 16 4.55 -1.69 -8.23
C VAL A 16 3.82 -2.38 -9.37
N GLN A 17 3.81 -3.72 -9.39
CA GLN A 17 3.23 -4.49 -10.49
C GLN A 17 1.80 -4.96 -10.20
N ASP A 18 1.57 -5.40 -8.97
CA ASP A 18 0.29 -5.94 -8.53
C ASP A 18 -0.38 -5.04 -7.50
N VAL A 19 -1.40 -4.32 -7.96
CA VAL A 19 -2.23 -3.43 -7.15
C VAL A 19 -3.56 -3.20 -7.85
N VAL A 20 -4.62 -3.12 -7.05
CA VAL A 20 -5.96 -2.73 -7.48
C VAL A 20 -6.34 -1.46 -6.75
N SER A 21 -6.72 -0.42 -7.49
CA SER A 21 -7.17 0.84 -6.90
C SER A 21 -8.38 1.41 -7.63
N LYS A 22 -9.15 2.24 -6.91
CA LYS A 22 -10.31 2.94 -7.46
C LYS A 22 -10.35 4.37 -6.96
N ILE A 23 -10.62 5.30 -7.87
CA ILE A 23 -10.90 6.69 -7.54
C ILE A 23 -12.38 6.80 -7.18
N LEU A 24 -12.69 7.14 -5.92
CA LEU A 24 -14.06 7.11 -5.39
C LEU A 24 -14.83 8.43 -5.54
N ARG A 25 -14.14 9.58 -5.61
CA ARG A 25 -14.79 10.90 -5.60
C ARG A 25 -14.30 11.79 -6.76
N SER A 26 -13.17 12.47 -6.58
CA SER A 26 -12.67 13.45 -7.57
C SER A 26 -11.70 12.77 -8.53
N ALA A 27 -11.97 12.90 -9.83
CA ALA A 27 -11.10 12.43 -10.90
C ALA A 27 -10.06 13.47 -11.36
N ASN A 28 -9.98 14.63 -10.70
CA ASN A 28 -8.97 15.65 -11.03
C ASN A 28 -7.56 15.08 -10.76
N PRO A 29 -6.66 15.03 -11.76
CA PRO A 29 -5.32 14.45 -11.62
C PRO A 29 -4.55 14.98 -10.41
N HIS A 30 -4.62 16.28 -10.12
CA HIS A 30 -3.89 16.89 -9.02
C HIS A 30 -4.36 16.36 -7.65
N ASN A 31 -5.66 16.15 -7.49
CA ASN A 31 -6.22 15.58 -6.26
C ASN A 31 -5.91 14.09 -6.16
N VAL A 32 -5.92 13.37 -7.27
CA VAL A 32 -5.56 11.95 -7.32
C VAL A 32 -4.11 11.76 -6.88
N VAL A 33 -3.18 12.57 -7.40
CA VAL A 33 -1.77 12.54 -6.98
C VAL A 33 -1.64 12.76 -5.47
N ARG A 34 -2.27 13.83 -4.94
CA ARG A 34 -2.23 14.13 -3.50
C ARG A 34 -2.79 12.98 -2.65
N ALA A 35 -3.93 12.43 -3.05
CA ALA A 35 -4.56 11.30 -2.36
C ALA A 35 -3.69 10.03 -2.42
N THR A 36 -3.02 9.77 -3.54
CA THR A 36 -2.08 8.64 -3.66
C THR A 36 -0.92 8.76 -2.68
N PHE A 37 -0.29 9.94 -2.59
CA PHE A 37 0.81 10.15 -1.65
C PHE A 37 0.35 10.16 -0.18
N GLU A 38 -0.85 10.64 0.10
CA GLU A 38 -1.46 10.53 1.43
C GLU A 38 -1.70 9.06 1.81
N ALA A 39 -2.20 8.24 0.88
CA ALA A 39 -2.38 6.81 1.10
C ALA A 39 -1.07 6.10 1.45
N PHE A 40 0.04 6.45 0.79
CA PHE A 40 1.36 5.89 1.11
C PHE A 40 1.84 6.27 2.51
N LYS A 41 1.60 7.50 2.96
CA LYS A 41 1.97 7.93 4.32
C LYS A 41 1.21 7.18 5.41
N ASN A 42 0.02 6.69 5.09
CA ASN A 42 -0.81 5.91 6.01
C ASN A 42 -0.49 4.41 5.99
N MET A 43 0.42 3.95 5.12
CA MET A 43 0.83 2.54 5.11
C MET A 43 1.73 2.24 6.31
N GLU A 44 1.41 1.16 7.02
CA GLU A 44 2.20 0.70 8.16
C GLU A 44 2.73 -0.71 7.90
N THR A 45 3.97 -0.96 8.32
CA THR A 45 4.52 -2.31 8.28
C THR A 45 3.99 -3.13 9.46
N PRO A 46 3.87 -4.47 9.32
CA PRO A 46 3.41 -5.34 10.40
C PRO A 46 4.24 -5.21 11.68
N ARG A 47 5.54 -4.91 11.54
CA ARG A 47 6.47 -4.68 12.67
C ARG A 47 6.13 -3.42 13.46
N ILE A 48 5.68 -2.36 12.79
CA ILE A 48 5.25 -1.12 13.47
C ILE A 48 3.96 -1.39 14.24
N VAL A 49 3.00 -2.08 13.62
CA VAL A 49 1.73 -2.44 14.25
C VAL A 49 1.95 -3.36 15.45
N SER A 50 2.89 -4.30 15.37
CA SER A 50 3.20 -5.22 16.48
C SER A 50 3.79 -4.54 17.69
N ARG A 51 4.68 -3.57 17.47
CA ARG A 51 5.24 -2.74 18.54
C ARG A 51 4.18 -1.84 19.16
N LYS A 52 3.28 -1.25 18.37
CA LYS A 52 2.20 -0.39 18.87
C LYS A 52 1.16 -1.16 19.71
N ARG A 53 0.95 -2.44 19.41
CA ARG A 53 -0.08 -3.28 20.04
C ARG A 53 0.46 -4.26 21.08
N ASP A 54 1.77 -4.27 21.34
CA ASP A 54 2.45 -5.22 22.24
C ASP A 54 2.09 -6.69 21.98
N LYS A 55 2.03 -7.07 20.70
CA LYS A 55 1.74 -8.44 20.26
C LYS A 55 2.89 -9.00 19.45
N LYS A 56 3.00 -10.33 19.45
CA LYS A 56 3.98 -11.01 18.59
C LYS A 56 3.60 -10.80 17.13
N LEU A 57 4.61 -10.70 16.26
CA LEU A 57 4.43 -10.51 14.82
C LEU A 57 3.52 -11.59 14.20
N SER A 58 3.67 -12.83 14.67
CA SER A 58 2.89 -14.01 14.29
C SER A 58 1.39 -13.89 14.58
N GLU A 59 1.01 -13.12 15.61
CA GLU A 59 -0.39 -12.91 15.99
C GLU A 59 -1.06 -11.83 15.12
N ILE A 60 -0.27 -10.97 14.48
CA ILE A 60 -0.77 -9.85 13.67
C ILE A 60 -0.86 -10.22 12.19
N PHE A 61 0.11 -10.98 11.69
CA PHE A 61 0.20 -11.31 10.27
C PHE A 61 -0.25 -12.74 9.93
N GLY A 62 -0.66 -13.54 10.93
CA GLY A 62 -1.00 -14.96 10.75
C GLY A 62 0.24 -15.82 10.46
N LYS A 63 0.05 -17.14 10.26
CA LYS A 63 1.15 -18.04 9.84
C LYS A 63 1.70 -17.54 8.50
N VAL A 64 2.91 -16.99 8.55
CA VAL A 64 3.70 -16.62 7.37
C VAL A 64 3.80 -17.85 6.47
N PRO A 65 3.44 -17.79 5.17
CA PRO A 65 3.90 -18.80 4.25
C PRO A 65 5.43 -18.72 4.27
N SER A 66 6.06 -19.75 4.82
CA SER A 66 7.50 -19.95 4.77
C SER A 66 7.96 -19.85 3.31
N GLY A 67 8.55 -18.70 2.96
CA GLY A 67 8.94 -18.35 1.60
C GLY A 67 9.77 -17.07 1.59
N GLU A 68 11.06 -17.29 1.82
CA GLU A 68 12.23 -16.46 1.44
C GLU A 68 12.43 -15.10 2.12
N GLU A 69 13.37 -15.14 3.08
CA GLU A 69 14.44 -14.16 3.19
C GLU A 69 15.16 -14.04 1.84
N ALA A 70 15.06 -12.87 1.20
CA ALA A 70 15.98 -12.34 0.20
C ALA A 70 15.99 -10.81 0.30
#